data_AF-A0A847FNY7-F1
#
_entry.id   AF-A0A847FNY7-F1
#
_cell.length_a   1.000
_cell.length_b   1.000
_cell.length_c   1.000
_cell.angle_alpha   90.00
_cell.angle_beta   90.00
_cell.angle_gamma   90.00
#
_symmetry.space_group_name_H-M   'P 1'
#
loop_
_entity.id
_entity.type
_entity.pdbx_description
1 polymer ?
#
loop_
_entity_poly.entity_id
_entity_poly.type
_entity_poly.pdbx_seq_one_letter_code
_entity_poly.pdbx_strand_id
1 'polypeptide(L)'
;MKKRITLVAAAALLLSGLAVAMAGLETRAQAAQEWEYRWEVRDDGTSQVWRRPAGDADGGWMAAGTVPQEIVEITGSDLEPGVAIARTPQALFYTGDAGRQWQQMAGLPDWPTAVALGRERAGLIYLGTLTGGVYRSLDAGATWQPLPWDLDMMAGTFVEVTALAVHPQDDDIVYAAAGHWLGSTDQRFTPAGIAMSMDAGQSWEAFHRAGLDEARVIGLEPDAEEPLRVLVTTGQEGSQWLTMEGAALPGWSLSAGRPAESALAPVPAQQAERAGPQAALQGDLRETLGWLLVSLGAIAILGVSLRWAWLSQSCPPRCMGQ
;
A
#
# COMPACT_ATOMS: atom_id res chain seq x y z
N MET A 1 -34.78 -43.97 -7.31
CA MET A 1 -33.61 -43.55 -6.50
C MET A 1 -32.56 -42.77 -7.29
N LYS A 2 -32.16 -43.17 -8.51
CA LYS A 2 -31.14 -42.47 -9.31
C LYS A 2 -31.39 -40.96 -9.56
N LYS A 3 -32.62 -40.52 -9.86
CA LYS A 3 -32.95 -39.10 -10.12
C LYS A 3 -32.83 -38.16 -8.90
N ARG A 4 -33.00 -38.67 -7.67
CA ARG A 4 -32.89 -37.85 -6.44
C ARG A 4 -31.43 -37.58 -6.05
N ILE A 5 -30.52 -38.50 -6.40
CA ILE A 5 -29.08 -38.36 -6.11
C ILE A 5 -28.45 -37.30 -7.04
N THR A 6 -28.91 -37.21 -8.30
CA THR A 6 -28.39 -36.22 -9.27
C THR A 6 -28.77 -34.78 -8.92
N LEU A 7 -29.97 -34.54 -8.37
CA LEU A 7 -30.40 -33.20 -7.95
C LEU A 7 -29.65 -32.69 -6.71
N VAL A 8 -29.36 -33.57 -5.75
CA VAL A 8 -28.59 -33.20 -4.55
C VAL A 8 -27.14 -32.88 -4.91
N ALA A 9 -26.54 -33.63 -5.85
CA ALA A 9 -25.19 -33.35 -6.35
C ALA A 9 -25.10 -32.02 -7.12
N ALA A 10 -26.10 -31.70 -7.95
CA ALA A 10 -26.14 -30.44 -8.69
C ALA A 10 -26.33 -29.23 -7.75
N ALA A 11 -27.18 -29.35 -6.72
CA ALA A 11 -27.36 -28.30 -5.72
C ALA A 11 -26.09 -28.07 -4.87
N ALA A 12 -25.35 -29.13 -4.52
CA ALA A 12 -24.09 -29.03 -3.80
C ALA A 12 -23.00 -28.30 -4.62
N LEU A 13 -22.92 -28.56 -5.93
CA LEU A 13 -21.97 -27.90 -6.84
C LEU A 13 -22.29 -26.41 -7.07
N LEU A 14 -23.57 -26.05 -7.12
CA LEU A 14 -23.99 -24.64 -7.23
C LEU A 14 -23.70 -23.87 -5.93
N LEU A 15 -23.92 -24.49 -4.78
CA LEU A 15 -23.60 -23.90 -3.47
C LEU A 15 -22.08 -23.72 -3.28
N SER A 16 -21.26 -24.68 -3.72
CA SER A 16 -19.81 -24.53 -3.69
C SER A 16 -19.30 -23.46 -4.66
N GLY A 17 -19.89 -23.36 -5.86
CA GLY A 17 -19.58 -22.30 -6.81
C GLY A 17 -19.94 -20.89 -6.29
N LEU A 18 -21.08 -20.75 -5.61
CA LEU A 18 -21.47 -19.50 -4.96
C LEU A 18 -20.55 -19.13 -3.80
N ALA A 19 -20.14 -20.09 -2.98
CA ALA A 19 -19.22 -19.83 -1.86
C ALA A 19 -17.85 -19.33 -2.34
N VAL A 20 -17.31 -19.90 -3.42
CA VAL A 20 -16.06 -19.44 -4.04
C VAL A 20 -16.22 -18.04 -4.66
N ALA A 21 -17.35 -17.76 -5.30
CA ALA A 21 -17.63 -16.45 -5.87
C ALA A 21 -17.80 -15.36 -4.79
N MET A 22 -18.48 -15.66 -3.69
CA MET A 22 -18.63 -14.73 -2.56
C MET A 22 -17.29 -14.51 -1.84
N ALA A 23 -16.51 -15.56 -1.60
CA ALA A 23 -15.15 -15.41 -1.04
C ALA A 23 -14.26 -14.54 -1.94
N GLY A 24 -14.39 -14.67 -3.27
CA GLY A 24 -13.71 -13.81 -4.23
C GLY A 24 -14.15 -12.35 -4.19
N LEU A 25 -15.44 -12.07 -3.96
CA LEU A 25 -15.97 -10.72 -3.80
C LEU A 25 -15.57 -10.09 -2.46
N GLU A 26 -15.59 -10.85 -1.37
CA GLU A 26 -15.12 -10.42 -0.04
C GLU A 26 -13.62 -10.11 -0.06
N THR A 27 -12.82 -10.92 -0.77
CA THR A 27 -11.39 -10.66 -0.95
C THR A 27 -11.13 -9.37 -1.73
N ARG A 28 -11.96 -9.06 -2.74
CA ARG A 28 -11.87 -7.80 -3.50
C ARG A 28 -12.33 -6.58 -2.71
N ALA A 29 -13.37 -6.73 -1.88
CA ALA A 29 -13.85 -5.66 -1.01
C ALA A 29 -12.83 -5.31 0.09
N GLN A 30 -12.16 -6.33 0.66
CA GLN A 30 -11.05 -6.12 1.61
C GLN A 30 -9.80 -5.52 0.95
N ALA A 31 -9.60 -5.72 -0.36
CA ALA A 31 -8.50 -5.14 -1.11
C ALA A 31 -8.74 -3.66 -1.51
N ALA A 32 -9.93 -3.10 -1.28
CA ALA A 32 -10.21 -1.67 -1.47
C ALA A 32 -10.15 -0.88 -0.15
N GLN A 33 -9.95 -1.59 0.97
CA GLN A 33 -9.89 -1.02 2.31
C GLN A 33 -8.49 -0.45 2.58
N GLU A 34 -8.41 0.81 2.99
CA GLU A 34 -7.17 1.40 3.51
C GLU A 34 -6.80 0.76 4.85
N TRP A 35 -5.50 0.63 5.12
CA TRP A 35 -4.97 -0.07 6.29
C TRP A 35 -4.06 0.83 7.12
N GLU A 36 -4.30 0.85 8.41
CA GLU A 36 -3.34 1.34 9.40
C GLU A 36 -2.45 0.19 9.86
N TYR A 37 -1.15 0.45 10.00
CA TYR A 37 -0.16 -0.54 10.41
C TYR A 37 0.46 -0.20 11.74
N ARG A 38 0.82 -1.23 12.50
CA ARG A 38 1.61 -1.17 13.72
C ARG A 38 2.58 -2.34 13.73
N TRP A 39 3.75 -2.18 14.36
CA TRP A 39 4.68 -3.27 14.54
C TRP A 39 5.28 -3.29 15.95
N GLU A 40 5.92 -4.40 16.26
CA GLU A 40 6.64 -4.67 17.50
C GLU A 40 7.88 -5.47 17.14
N VAL A 41 9.03 -4.95 17.56
CA VAL A 41 10.32 -5.58 17.38
C VAL A 41 10.49 -6.62 18.49
N ARG A 42 10.77 -7.86 18.09
CA ARG A 42 10.98 -8.98 19.00
C ARG A 42 12.45 -9.07 19.42
N ASP A 43 12.70 -9.83 20.48
CA ASP A 43 14.04 -10.09 21.00
C ASP A 43 14.98 -10.76 19.97
N ASP A 44 14.44 -11.46 18.98
CA ASP A 44 15.19 -12.09 17.90
C ASP A 44 15.55 -11.12 16.74
N GLY A 45 15.19 -9.85 16.86
CA GLY A 45 15.41 -8.82 15.85
C GLY A 45 14.40 -8.83 14.70
N THR A 46 13.38 -9.69 14.73
CA THR A 46 12.28 -9.69 13.75
C THR A 46 11.16 -8.75 14.19
N SER A 47 10.38 -8.26 13.22
CA SER A 47 9.23 -7.40 13.51
C SER A 47 7.93 -8.13 13.19
N GLN A 48 7.09 -8.30 14.20
CA GLN A 48 5.70 -8.69 13.98
C GLN A 48 4.93 -7.46 13.54
N VAL A 49 4.13 -7.59 12.48
CA VAL A 49 3.28 -6.50 12.00
C VAL A 49 1.82 -6.84 12.28
N TRP A 50 1.06 -5.82 12.61
CA TRP A 50 -0.39 -5.84 12.74
C TRP A 50 -0.99 -4.75 11.87
N ARG A 51 -2.24 -4.98 11.47
CA ARG A 51 -3.02 -4.05 10.66
C ARG A 51 -4.43 -3.90 11.21
N ARG A 52 -5.09 -2.80 10.84
CA ARG A 52 -6.54 -2.64 10.99
C ARG A 52 -7.08 -1.75 9.87
N PRO A 53 -8.39 -1.82 9.55
CA PRO A 53 -9.00 -0.85 8.64
C PRO A 53 -8.75 0.58 9.12
N ALA A 54 -8.34 1.46 8.21
CA ALA A 54 -8.16 2.88 8.53
C ALA A 54 -9.48 3.49 9.01
N GLY A 55 -9.41 4.29 10.07
CA GLY A 55 -10.59 4.92 10.70
C GLY A 55 -11.42 4.01 11.62
N ASP A 56 -11.12 2.71 11.69
CA ASP A 56 -11.75 1.78 12.65
C ASP A 56 -10.98 1.78 13.98
N ALA A 57 -11.08 2.90 14.72
CA ALA A 57 -10.35 3.10 15.96
C ALA A 57 -10.72 2.08 17.05
N ASP A 58 -11.99 1.63 17.06
CA ASP A 58 -12.54 0.64 17.98
C ASP A 58 -12.28 -0.81 17.53
N GLY A 59 -11.83 -0.97 16.28
CA GLY A 59 -11.44 -2.24 15.68
C GLY A 59 -10.19 -2.85 16.30
N GLY A 60 -10.19 -4.18 16.40
CA GLY A 60 -9.04 -4.93 16.88
C GLY A 60 -7.92 -5.01 15.84
N TRP A 61 -6.68 -4.97 16.31
CA TRP A 61 -5.49 -5.21 15.49
C TRP A 61 -5.44 -6.67 15.03
N MET A 62 -5.26 -6.89 13.72
CA MET A 62 -5.13 -8.19 13.08
C MET A 62 -3.68 -8.46 12.71
N ALA A 63 -3.19 -9.69 12.87
CA ALA A 63 -1.83 -10.03 12.46
C ALA A 63 -1.64 -9.86 10.94
N ALA A 64 -0.54 -9.20 10.56
CA ALA A 64 -0.17 -8.87 9.19
C ALA A 64 1.28 -9.32 8.93
N GLY A 65 1.54 -10.62 9.12
CA GLY A 65 2.84 -11.23 8.79
C GLY A 65 4.01 -10.77 9.66
N THR A 66 5.21 -11.19 9.30
CA THR A 66 6.46 -10.88 10.02
C THR A 66 7.51 -10.43 9.02
N VAL A 67 8.27 -9.40 9.38
CA VAL A 67 9.46 -8.96 8.64
C VAL A 67 10.70 -9.48 9.39
N PRO A 68 11.67 -10.12 8.72
CA PRO A 68 12.80 -10.78 9.37
C PRO A 68 13.89 -9.80 9.87
N GLN A 69 13.53 -8.55 10.10
CA GLN A 69 14.41 -7.45 10.52
C GLN A 69 13.60 -6.44 11.34
N GLU A 70 14.30 -5.55 12.05
CA GLU A 70 13.72 -4.41 12.73
C GLU A 70 13.14 -3.42 11.73
N ILE A 71 11.83 -3.20 11.82
CA ILE A 71 11.14 -2.18 11.04
C ILE A 71 11.33 -0.84 11.73
N VAL A 72 11.72 0.16 10.95
CA VAL A 72 11.81 1.56 11.38
C VAL A 72 10.54 2.33 10.97
N GLU A 73 9.96 1.99 9.82
CA GLU A 73 8.83 2.70 9.25
C GLU A 73 8.00 1.76 8.36
N ILE A 74 6.69 1.96 8.32
CA ILE A 74 5.80 1.37 7.31
C ILE A 74 5.05 2.50 6.60
N THR A 75 5.15 2.55 5.28
CA THR A 75 4.46 3.52 4.42
C THR A 75 3.44 2.78 3.55
N GLY A 76 2.16 3.12 3.68
CA GLY A 76 1.07 2.59 2.85
C GLY A 76 0.86 3.40 1.56
N SER A 77 0.34 2.75 0.52
CA SER A 77 -0.12 3.42 -0.70
C SER A 77 -1.57 3.88 -0.55
N ASP A 78 -1.84 5.14 -0.89
CA ASP A 78 -3.21 5.68 -0.94
C ASP A 78 -3.94 5.28 -2.24
N LEU A 79 -3.19 4.90 -3.28
CA LEU A 79 -3.72 4.51 -4.59
C LEU A 79 -4.13 3.03 -4.66
N GLU A 80 -3.40 2.19 -3.95
CA GLU A 80 -3.50 0.75 -4.06
C GLU A 80 -3.69 0.17 -2.65
N PRO A 81 -4.95 0.00 -2.21
CA PRO A 81 -5.20 -0.44 -0.85
C PRO A 81 -4.61 -1.84 -0.62
N GLY A 82 -3.76 -1.94 0.39
CA GLY A 82 -3.00 -3.14 0.71
C GLY A 82 -1.59 -3.21 0.10
N VAL A 83 -1.19 -2.21 -0.68
CA VAL A 83 0.22 -1.96 -0.97
C VAL A 83 0.85 -1.19 0.20
N ALA A 84 1.97 -1.69 0.71
CA ALA A 84 2.79 -0.98 1.69
C ALA A 84 4.27 -1.38 1.58
N ILE A 85 5.15 -0.50 2.05
CA ILE A 85 6.58 -0.75 2.18
C ILE A 85 6.99 -0.61 3.64
N ALA A 86 7.66 -1.62 4.18
CA ALA A 86 8.34 -1.56 5.46
C ALA A 86 9.82 -1.29 5.23
N ARG A 87 10.34 -0.19 5.80
CA ARG A 87 11.76 0.14 5.81
C ARG A 87 12.44 -0.44 7.04
N THR A 88 13.58 -1.07 6.83
CA THR A 88 14.53 -1.50 7.86
C THR A 88 15.84 -0.73 7.67
N PRO A 89 16.82 -0.81 8.59
CA PRO A 89 18.10 -0.12 8.41
C PRO A 89 18.88 -0.51 7.15
N GLN A 90 18.60 -1.67 6.55
CA GLN A 90 19.40 -2.22 5.43
C GLN A 90 18.55 -2.67 4.23
N ALA A 91 17.22 -2.73 4.36
CA ALA A 91 16.36 -3.29 3.35
C ALA A 91 14.98 -2.61 3.32
N LEU A 92 14.30 -2.76 2.18
CA LEU A 92 12.87 -2.50 2.04
C LEU A 92 12.15 -3.83 1.89
N PHE A 93 10.98 -3.94 2.52
CA PHE A 93 10.07 -5.06 2.34
C PHE A 93 8.76 -4.55 1.78
N TYR A 94 8.31 -5.14 0.69
CA TYR A 94 7.05 -4.81 0.04
C TYR A 94 5.95 -5.80 0.43
N THR A 95 4.73 -5.32 0.52
CA THR A 95 3.52 -6.12 0.52
C THR A 95 2.53 -5.55 -0.49
N GLY A 96 1.78 -6.42 -1.16
CA GLY A 96 0.62 -6.06 -1.99
C GLY A 96 -0.68 -6.70 -1.51
N ASP A 97 -0.66 -7.32 -0.32
CA ASP A 97 -1.78 -8.06 0.25
C ASP A 97 -2.13 -7.60 1.67
N ALA A 98 -1.87 -6.31 1.92
CA ALA A 98 -2.04 -5.58 3.16
C ALA A 98 -1.20 -6.15 4.32
N GLY A 99 0.01 -6.63 4.03
CA GLY A 99 0.94 -7.17 5.01
C GLY A 99 0.76 -8.65 5.32
N ARG A 100 -0.15 -9.40 4.67
CA ARG A 100 -0.21 -10.86 4.93
C ARG A 100 1.10 -11.54 4.55
N GLN A 101 1.76 -11.05 3.51
CA GLN A 101 3.09 -11.46 3.09
C GLN A 101 3.98 -10.23 2.86
N TRP A 102 5.23 -10.35 3.29
CA TRP A 102 6.28 -9.34 3.10
C TRP A 102 7.42 -9.96 2.30
N GLN A 103 7.78 -9.30 1.20
CA GLN A 103 8.88 -9.72 0.34
C GLN A 103 9.97 -8.67 0.36
N GLN A 104 11.22 -9.10 0.59
CA GLN A 104 12.35 -8.18 0.50
C GLN A 104 12.51 -7.68 -0.95
N MET A 105 12.63 -6.37 -1.09
CA MET A 105 12.92 -5.72 -2.35
C MET A 105 14.39 -5.92 -2.70
N ALA A 106 14.65 -6.38 -3.93
CA ALA A 106 16.00 -6.62 -4.43
C ALA A 106 16.53 -5.37 -5.15
N GLY A 107 17.85 -5.31 -5.34
CA GLY A 107 18.47 -4.29 -6.21
C GLY A 107 18.49 -2.88 -5.62
N LEU A 108 18.37 -2.72 -4.30
CA LEU A 108 18.56 -1.42 -3.65
C LEU A 108 19.95 -0.87 -3.97
N PRO A 109 20.05 0.42 -4.37
CA PRO A 109 21.32 1.02 -4.74
C PRO A 109 22.25 1.22 -3.53
N ASP A 110 21.70 1.41 -2.33
CA ASP A 110 22.39 1.60 -1.05
C ASP A 110 21.40 1.38 0.13
N TRP A 111 21.84 1.50 1.39
CA TRP A 111 20.99 1.37 2.57
C TRP A 111 19.88 2.44 2.60
N PRO A 112 18.61 2.05 2.81
CA PRO A 112 17.49 2.96 2.77
C PRO A 112 17.39 3.78 4.07
N THR A 113 17.34 5.10 3.94
CA THR A 113 17.20 6.02 5.07
C THR A 113 15.86 6.75 5.07
N ALA A 114 15.22 6.91 3.91
CA ALA A 114 13.91 7.51 3.75
C ALA A 114 13.16 6.86 2.58
N VAL A 115 11.83 6.72 2.65
CA VAL A 115 11.02 6.21 1.54
C VAL A 115 9.76 7.04 1.41
N ALA A 116 9.36 7.37 0.18
CA ALA A 116 8.11 8.05 -0.11
C ALA A 116 7.45 7.42 -1.34
N LEU A 117 6.15 7.16 -1.24
CA LEU A 117 5.34 6.60 -2.32
C LEU A 117 4.66 7.72 -3.12
N GLY A 118 4.46 7.51 -4.41
CA GLY A 118 3.59 8.35 -5.22
C GLY A 118 2.13 8.31 -4.73
N ARG A 119 1.47 9.46 -4.78
CA ARG A 119 0.08 9.71 -4.41
C ARG A 119 -0.85 9.67 -5.61
N GLU A 120 -0.33 9.89 -6.82
CA GLU A 120 -1.09 9.84 -8.08
C GLU A 120 -0.59 8.78 -9.07
N ARG A 121 0.65 8.33 -8.93
CA ARG A 121 1.32 7.34 -9.80
C ARG A 121 1.63 6.05 -9.05
N ALA A 122 0.84 5.02 -9.32
CA ALA A 122 1.11 3.66 -8.82
C ALA A 122 2.51 3.19 -9.25
N GLY A 123 3.22 2.53 -8.33
CA GLY A 123 4.59 2.06 -8.54
C GLY A 123 5.68 3.13 -8.49
N LEU A 124 5.35 4.41 -8.36
CA LEU A 124 6.35 5.46 -8.10
C LEU A 124 6.84 5.35 -6.64
N ILE A 125 8.16 5.24 -6.49
CA ILE A 125 8.83 5.27 -5.19
C ILE A 125 10.02 6.20 -5.27
N TYR A 126 10.13 7.12 -4.33
CA TYR A 126 11.36 7.84 -4.06
C TYR A 126 12.07 7.22 -2.85
N LEU A 127 13.39 7.07 -2.97
CA LEU A 127 14.24 6.45 -1.98
C LEU A 127 15.37 7.40 -1.61
N GLY A 128 15.45 7.75 -0.33
CA GLY A 128 16.63 8.34 0.27
C GLY A 128 17.59 7.26 0.74
N THR A 129 18.88 7.47 0.51
CA THR A 129 19.92 6.52 0.89
C THR A 129 20.96 7.10 1.84
N LEU A 130 21.73 6.23 2.50
CA LEU A 130 22.75 6.62 3.47
C LEU A 130 23.93 7.36 2.83
N THR A 131 24.36 6.99 1.64
CA THR A 131 25.56 7.56 1.00
C THR A 131 25.36 7.98 -0.45
N GLY A 132 24.28 7.51 -1.10
CA GLY A 132 24.05 7.66 -2.53
C GLY A 132 23.08 8.78 -2.92
N GLY A 133 22.53 9.54 -1.98
CA GLY A 133 21.52 10.55 -2.27
C GLY A 133 20.13 9.97 -2.55
N VAL A 134 19.37 10.62 -3.46
CA VAL A 134 17.98 10.26 -3.79
C VAL A 134 17.93 9.43 -5.07
N TYR A 135 17.10 8.38 -5.04
CA TYR A 135 16.77 7.53 -6.17
C TYR A 135 15.26 7.52 -6.40
N ARG A 136 14.85 7.19 -7.64
CA ARG A 136 13.46 7.01 -8.02
C ARG A 136 13.27 5.66 -8.70
N SER A 137 12.18 4.99 -8.39
CA SER A 137 11.66 3.84 -9.12
C SER A 137 10.29 4.20 -9.71
N LEU A 138 10.03 3.75 -10.94
CA LEU A 138 8.73 3.88 -11.61
C LEU A 138 8.01 2.53 -11.75
N ASP A 139 8.61 1.46 -11.21
CA ASP A 139 8.20 0.07 -11.38
C ASP A 139 8.13 -0.67 -10.04
N ALA A 140 7.65 0.03 -9.01
CA ALA A 140 7.44 -0.49 -7.65
C ALA A 140 8.73 -1.07 -7.01
N GLY A 141 9.88 -0.48 -7.34
CA GLY A 141 11.18 -0.82 -6.76
C GLY A 141 11.91 -1.95 -7.47
N ALA A 142 11.46 -2.35 -8.67
CA ALA A 142 12.18 -3.33 -9.47
C ALA A 142 13.46 -2.76 -10.10
N THR A 143 13.44 -1.48 -10.48
CA THR A 143 14.61 -0.72 -10.94
C THR A 143 14.69 0.66 -10.27
N TRP A 144 15.92 1.16 -10.11
CA TRP A 144 16.21 2.42 -9.43
C TRP A 144 17.06 3.32 -10.32
N GLN A 145 16.60 4.54 -10.53
CA GLN A 145 17.29 5.60 -11.24
C GLN A 145 17.85 6.61 -10.22
N PRO A 146 19.16 6.91 -10.23
CA PRO A 146 19.70 7.99 -9.41
C PRO A 146 19.15 9.32 -9.91
N LEU A 147 18.74 10.18 -8.98
CA LEU A 147 18.31 11.54 -9.29
C LEU A 147 19.50 12.49 -9.11
N PRO A 148 19.75 13.41 -10.07
CA PRO A 148 20.82 14.38 -9.95
C PRO A 148 20.58 15.27 -8.73
N TRP A 149 21.62 15.55 -7.97
CA TRP A 149 21.51 16.34 -6.74
C TRP A 149 22.62 17.40 -6.71
N ASP A 150 22.27 18.65 -7.04
CA ASP A 150 23.23 19.73 -7.31
C ASP A 150 23.22 20.84 -6.22
N LEU A 151 23.17 20.43 -4.95
CA LEU A 151 23.14 21.38 -3.82
C LEU A 151 24.53 21.81 -3.35
N ASP A 152 25.47 22.08 -4.25
CA ASP A 152 26.88 22.42 -3.92
C ASP A 152 27.55 21.34 -3.06
N MET A 153 27.32 20.08 -3.40
CA MET A 153 27.80 18.97 -2.58
C MET A 153 29.33 18.97 -2.52
N MET A 154 29.89 18.87 -1.31
CA MET A 154 31.34 18.80 -1.12
C MET A 154 31.90 17.56 -1.84
N ALA A 155 32.79 17.78 -2.81
CA ALA A 155 33.42 16.71 -3.57
C ALA A 155 34.16 15.74 -2.62
N GLY A 156 33.97 14.43 -2.83
CA GLY A 156 34.57 13.38 -2.00
C GLY A 156 33.83 13.09 -0.69
N THR A 157 32.62 13.62 -0.50
CA THR A 157 31.76 13.32 0.66
C THR A 157 30.61 12.40 0.27
N PHE A 158 30.10 11.65 1.25
CA PHE A 158 28.89 10.85 1.06
C PHE A 158 27.65 11.66 1.42
N VAL A 159 26.56 11.43 0.69
CA VAL A 159 25.29 12.14 0.86
C VAL A 159 24.30 11.23 1.54
N GLU A 160 23.95 11.58 2.78
CA GLU A 160 22.84 10.94 3.47
C GLU A 160 21.58 11.76 3.27
N VAL A 161 20.51 11.10 2.81
CA VAL A 161 19.16 11.65 2.82
C VAL A 161 18.53 11.31 4.17
N THR A 162 18.11 12.31 4.93
CA THR A 162 17.60 12.10 6.29
C THR A 162 16.08 12.19 6.38
N ALA A 163 15.44 12.83 5.41
CA ALA A 163 14.00 12.87 5.28
C ALA A 163 13.63 13.07 3.80
N LEU A 164 12.48 12.55 3.41
CA LEU A 164 11.97 12.60 2.04
C LEU A 164 10.45 12.64 2.10
N ALA A 165 9.83 13.51 1.31
CA ALA A 165 8.38 13.60 1.21
C ALA A 165 7.95 13.97 -0.21
N VAL A 166 6.79 13.47 -0.61
CA VAL A 166 6.12 13.82 -1.88
C VAL A 166 4.92 14.69 -1.54
N HIS A 167 4.66 15.71 -2.36
CA HIS A 167 3.49 16.56 -2.19
C HIS A 167 2.20 15.73 -2.34
N PRO A 168 1.21 15.93 -1.46
CA PRO A 168 0.03 15.05 -1.40
C PRO A 168 -0.87 15.11 -2.64
N GLN A 169 -0.76 16.17 -3.45
CA GLN A 169 -1.57 16.41 -4.65
C GLN A 169 -0.75 16.45 -5.95
N ASP A 170 0.57 16.30 -5.91
CA ASP A 170 1.42 16.34 -7.11
C ASP A 170 2.70 15.53 -6.92
N ASP A 171 2.79 14.39 -7.61
CA ASP A 171 3.92 13.48 -7.49
C ASP A 171 5.24 13.99 -8.08
N ASP A 172 5.20 15.08 -8.87
CA ASP A 172 6.40 15.72 -9.40
C ASP A 172 7.04 16.66 -8.38
N ILE A 173 6.30 17.05 -7.33
CA ILE A 173 6.80 17.88 -6.26
C ILE A 173 7.35 17.00 -5.11
N VAL A 174 8.65 17.06 -4.90
CA VAL A 174 9.37 16.22 -3.93
C VAL A 174 10.29 17.09 -3.08
N TYR A 175 10.35 16.79 -1.79
CA TYR A 175 11.21 17.47 -0.83
C TYR A 175 12.16 16.44 -0.24
N ALA A 176 13.43 16.78 -0.14
CA ALA A 176 14.40 15.96 0.56
C ALA A 176 15.31 16.82 1.42
N ALA A 177 15.57 16.32 2.62
CA ALA A 177 16.59 16.83 3.50
C ALA A 177 17.81 15.93 3.42
N ALA A 178 18.99 16.53 3.34
CA ALA A 178 20.23 15.79 3.19
C ALA A 178 21.35 16.38 4.06
N GLY A 179 22.43 15.62 4.21
CA GLY A 179 23.67 16.11 4.78
C GLY A 179 24.88 15.24 4.42
N HIS A 180 26.03 15.70 4.87
CA HIS A 180 27.34 15.15 4.51
C HIS A 180 27.91 14.30 5.62
N TRP A 181 28.51 13.18 5.23
CA TRP A 181 29.45 12.44 6.06
C TRP A 181 30.88 12.78 5.65
N LEU A 182 31.62 13.46 6.55
CA LEU A 182 32.97 13.99 6.28
C LEU A 182 34.14 13.05 6.65
N GLY A 183 33.87 11.77 6.94
CA GLY A 183 34.88 10.70 7.00
C GLY A 183 36.24 10.98 7.66
N SER A 184 36.34 11.03 8.99
CA SER A 184 37.42 10.40 9.78
C SER A 184 37.16 10.58 11.29
N THR A 185 37.02 9.48 12.03
CA THR A 185 37.11 9.32 13.51
C THR A 185 36.32 10.21 14.49
N ASP A 186 35.82 11.40 14.13
CA ASP A 186 35.02 12.29 14.99
C ASP A 186 33.73 12.81 14.31
N GLN A 187 33.10 11.93 13.53
CA GLN A 187 31.71 11.97 13.01
C GLN A 187 30.92 13.28 13.25
N ARG A 188 30.94 14.18 12.28
CA ARG A 188 29.92 15.22 12.14
C ARG A 188 29.14 14.96 10.86
N PHE A 189 27.87 14.57 11.03
CA PHE A 189 26.87 14.80 10.00
C PHE A 189 26.75 16.33 9.87
N THR A 190 26.99 16.86 8.68
CA THR A 190 26.79 18.28 8.40
C THR A 190 25.51 18.43 7.59
N PRO A 191 24.44 19.03 8.15
CA PRO A 191 23.22 19.28 7.39
C PRO A 191 23.52 20.10 6.13
N ALA A 192 23.03 19.64 4.97
CA ALA A 192 23.07 20.39 3.71
C ALA A 192 21.80 21.23 3.50
N GLY A 193 20.81 21.08 4.39
CA GLY A 193 19.52 21.74 4.34
C GLY A 193 18.46 20.90 3.63
N ILE A 194 17.44 21.59 3.14
CA ILE A 194 16.29 21.00 2.43
C ILE A 194 16.35 21.48 0.99
N ALA A 195 16.08 20.57 0.06
CA ALA A 195 15.79 20.90 -1.32
C ALA A 195 14.43 20.41 -1.76
N MET A 196 13.92 21.09 -2.77
CA MET A 196 12.66 20.82 -3.42
C MET A 196 12.91 20.59 -4.91
N SER A 197 12.22 19.61 -5.47
CA SER A 197 12.08 19.40 -6.89
C SER A 197 10.62 19.61 -7.28
N MET A 198 10.38 20.13 -8.48
CA MET A 198 9.04 20.29 -9.07
C MET A 198 8.88 19.48 -10.38
N ASP A 199 9.86 18.62 -10.69
CA ASP A 199 9.96 17.86 -11.93
C ASP A 199 10.32 16.38 -11.68
N ALA A 200 9.79 15.83 -10.59
CA ALA A 200 10.00 14.45 -10.15
C ALA A 200 11.47 14.07 -9.90
N GLY A 201 12.25 15.04 -9.43
CA GLY A 201 13.66 14.91 -9.07
C GLY A 201 14.64 15.06 -10.23
N GLN A 202 14.22 15.58 -11.39
CA GLN A 202 15.12 15.85 -12.51
C GLN A 202 16.01 17.07 -12.24
N SER A 203 15.52 18.04 -11.47
CA SER A 203 16.27 19.15 -10.93
C SER A 203 15.83 19.46 -9.49
N TRP A 204 16.76 20.03 -8.71
CA TRP A 204 16.55 20.34 -7.30
C TRP A 204 17.00 21.76 -7.02
N GLU A 205 16.20 22.47 -6.25
CA GLU A 205 16.50 23.81 -5.76
C GLU A 205 16.59 23.79 -4.24
N ALA A 206 17.55 24.54 -3.70
CA ALA A 206 17.71 24.70 -2.27
C ALA A 206 16.48 25.44 -1.70
N PHE A 207 15.62 24.70 -0.99
CA PHE A 207 14.41 25.23 -0.37
C PHE A 207 14.74 26.10 0.84
N HIS A 208 15.69 25.65 1.66
CA HIS A 208 16.15 26.39 2.82
C HIS A 208 17.58 26.01 3.24
N ARG A 209 18.44 27.02 3.36
CA ARG A 209 19.84 26.92 3.82
C ARG A 209 20.15 27.82 5.02
N ALA A 210 19.17 28.52 5.61
CA ALA A 210 19.42 29.62 6.55
C ALA A 210 18.60 29.49 7.84
N GLY A 211 19.15 28.77 8.82
CA GLY A 211 18.52 28.61 10.16
C GLY A 211 18.36 27.16 10.60
N LEU A 212 18.69 26.20 9.74
CA LEU A 212 18.77 24.77 10.06
C LEU A 212 20.21 24.27 10.07
N ASP A 213 21.18 25.17 10.02
CA ASP A 213 22.57 24.90 9.61
C ASP A 213 23.32 23.99 10.58
N GLU A 214 22.75 23.74 11.77
CA GLU A 214 23.25 22.78 12.76
C GLU A 214 22.25 21.66 13.10
N ALA A 215 21.00 21.75 12.62
CA ALA A 215 19.93 20.84 13.02
C ALA A 215 19.68 19.77 11.96
N ARG A 216 19.85 18.49 12.33
CA ARG A 216 19.48 17.36 11.48
C ARG A 216 17.96 17.31 11.32
N VAL A 217 17.48 17.47 10.09
CA VAL A 217 16.08 17.28 9.72
C VAL A 217 15.77 15.79 9.70
N ILE A 218 14.71 15.39 10.39
CA ILE A 218 14.30 14.00 10.54
C ILE A 218 12.88 13.74 10.01
N GLY A 219 12.15 14.80 9.63
CA GLY A 219 10.82 14.69 9.06
C GLY A 219 10.46 15.89 8.21
N LEU A 220 9.73 15.64 7.12
CA LEU A 220 9.18 16.63 6.21
C LEU A 220 7.71 16.28 5.95
N GLU A 221 6.83 17.26 6.11
CA GLU A 221 5.40 17.11 5.82
C GLU A 221 4.93 18.31 5.00
N PRO A 222 4.79 18.16 3.67
CA PRO A 222 4.35 19.24 2.79
C PRO A 222 2.92 19.69 3.11
N ASP A 223 2.67 21.00 3.04
CA ASP A 223 1.31 21.53 3.04
C ASP A 223 0.62 21.14 1.72
N ALA A 224 -0.62 20.65 1.80
CA ALA A 224 -1.33 20.12 0.64
C ALA A 224 -1.81 21.21 -0.33
N GLU A 225 -2.06 22.42 0.19
CA GLU A 225 -2.61 23.54 -0.58
C GLU A 225 -1.52 24.55 -0.96
N GLU A 226 -0.41 24.56 -0.21
CA GLU A 226 0.71 25.48 -0.39
C GLU A 226 2.02 24.71 -0.68
N PRO A 227 2.34 24.39 -1.95
CA PRO A 227 3.55 23.63 -2.31
C PRO A 227 4.86 24.30 -1.89
N LEU A 228 4.85 25.60 -1.60
CA LEU A 228 6.02 26.32 -1.10
C LEU A 228 6.12 26.27 0.43
N ARG A 229 5.31 25.47 1.11
CA ARG A 229 5.26 25.38 2.56
C ARG A 229 5.40 23.93 3.02
N VAL A 230 6.31 23.69 3.96
CA VAL A 230 6.63 22.35 4.49
C VAL A 230 6.83 22.44 5.99
N LEU A 231 6.23 21.51 6.74
CA LEU A 231 6.51 21.32 8.15
C LEU A 231 7.80 20.51 8.27
N VAL A 232 8.75 21.06 9.00
CA VAL A 232 10.08 20.47 9.20
C VAL A 232 10.21 20.05 10.65
N THR A 233 10.55 18.78 10.87
CA THR A 233 10.89 18.27 12.19
C THR A 233 12.40 18.13 12.29
N THR A 234 13.00 18.79 13.28
CA THR A 234 14.42 18.65 13.58
C THR A 234 14.64 17.81 14.83
N GLY A 235 15.78 17.12 14.91
CA GLY A 235 16.13 16.29 16.07
C GLY A 235 16.43 17.08 17.35
N GLN A 236 16.59 18.41 17.29
CA GLN A 236 17.00 19.26 18.42
C GLN A 236 15.91 20.24 18.88
N GLU A 237 15.11 20.78 17.96
CA GLU A 237 14.22 21.93 18.24
C GLU A 237 12.72 21.64 18.02
N GLY A 238 12.36 20.39 17.71
CA GLY A 238 10.98 20.01 17.42
C GLY A 238 10.54 20.37 16.00
N SER A 239 9.23 20.55 15.79
CA SER A 239 8.64 20.80 14.47
C SER A 239 8.29 22.27 14.24
N GLN A 240 8.66 22.82 13.08
CA GLN A 240 8.34 24.18 12.67
C GLN A 240 7.97 24.26 11.18
N TRP A 241 7.05 25.16 10.81
CA TRP A 241 6.70 25.40 9.41
C TRP A 241 7.75 26.29 8.74
N LEU A 242 8.23 25.86 7.57
CA LEU A 242 9.06 26.67 6.69
C LEU A 242 8.29 26.98 5.40
N THR A 243 8.42 28.21 4.92
CA THR A 243 7.86 28.66 3.65
C THR A 243 8.99 29.18 2.77
N MET A 244 9.08 28.70 1.53
CA MET A 244 10.03 29.20 0.54
C MET A 244 9.56 30.57 0.05
N GLU A 245 10.35 31.61 0.31
CA GLU A 245 10.03 32.98 -0.11
C GLU A 245 10.43 33.21 -1.58
N GLY A 246 9.50 33.76 -2.37
CA GLY A 246 9.52 33.81 -3.85
C GLY A 246 10.64 34.62 -4.52
N ALA A 247 11.65 35.09 -3.79
CA ALA A 247 12.86 35.68 -4.39
C ALA A 247 13.89 34.63 -4.83
N ALA A 248 13.71 33.36 -4.42
CA ALA A 248 14.62 32.25 -4.76
C ALA A 248 14.37 31.60 -6.13
N LEU A 249 13.23 31.88 -6.79
CA LEU A 249 12.82 31.26 -8.06
C LEU A 249 13.09 32.15 -9.31
N PRO A 250 14.33 32.56 -9.67
CA PRO A 250 14.55 33.27 -10.93
C PRO A 250 14.32 32.31 -12.11
N GLY A 251 13.15 32.41 -12.74
CA GLY A 251 12.82 31.71 -13.99
C GLY A 251 11.67 30.72 -13.90
N TRP A 252 11.11 30.48 -12.72
CA TRP A 252 10.03 29.53 -12.51
C TRP A 252 8.71 30.26 -12.29
N SER A 253 7.89 30.37 -13.33
CA SER A 253 6.47 30.64 -13.14
C SER A 253 5.76 29.31 -12.85
N LEU A 254 4.91 29.28 -11.83
CA LEU A 254 3.83 28.30 -11.69
C LEU A 254 2.90 28.44 -12.91
N SER A 255 3.35 28.01 -14.09
CA SER A 255 2.63 28.16 -15.35
C SER A 255 2.65 26.84 -16.10
N ALA A 256 1.51 26.16 -16.05
CA ALA A 256 0.87 25.44 -17.15
C ALA A 256 1.78 25.20 -18.38
N GLY A 257 2.41 24.03 -18.43
CA GLY A 257 3.23 23.66 -19.59
C GLY A 257 4.06 22.40 -19.36
N ARG A 258 3.40 21.28 -19.04
CA ARG A 258 4.02 19.96 -18.93
C ARG A 258 4.80 19.63 -20.22
N PRO A 259 6.10 19.28 -20.19
CA PRO A 259 6.57 18.26 -21.09
C PRO A 259 5.91 16.96 -20.64
N ALA A 260 4.99 16.44 -21.44
CA ALA A 260 4.37 15.16 -21.17
C ALA A 260 5.43 14.06 -21.24
N GLU A 261 6.01 13.69 -20.11
CA GLU A 261 6.74 12.41 -19.99
C GLU A 261 5.75 11.28 -19.67
N SER A 262 4.62 11.24 -20.39
CA SER A 262 3.68 10.11 -20.41
C SER A 262 4.06 9.06 -21.46
N ALA A 263 5.35 8.93 -21.78
CA ALA A 263 5.83 8.07 -22.86
C ALA A 263 7.18 7.42 -22.57
N LEU A 264 7.35 6.84 -21.38
CA LEU A 264 8.15 5.62 -21.29
C LEU A 264 7.15 4.46 -21.22
N ALA A 265 7.19 3.63 -22.26
CA ALA A 265 6.23 2.58 -22.50
C ALA A 265 6.04 1.70 -21.26
N PRO A 266 4.80 1.24 -20.96
CA PRO A 266 4.63 0.18 -19.97
C PRO A 266 5.54 -0.98 -20.36
N VAL A 267 6.39 -1.42 -19.42
CA VAL A 267 7.08 -2.69 -19.54
C VAL A 267 6.01 -3.74 -19.85
N PRO A 268 6.11 -4.49 -20.96
CA PRO A 268 5.06 -5.41 -21.33
C PRO A 268 4.87 -6.42 -20.20
N ALA A 269 3.65 -6.47 -19.68
CA ALA A 269 3.17 -7.51 -18.80
C ALA A 269 3.18 -8.85 -19.55
N GLN A 270 4.36 -9.44 -19.73
CA GLN A 270 4.52 -10.82 -20.18
C GLN A 270 5.16 -11.63 -19.05
N GLN A 271 4.34 -11.96 -18.06
CA GLN A 271 4.30 -13.28 -17.43
C GLN A 271 3.11 -13.43 -16.46
N ALA A 272 1.92 -12.98 -16.87
CA ALA A 272 0.67 -13.28 -16.17
C ALA A 272 -0.39 -13.85 -17.13
N GLU A 273 0.02 -14.77 -18.00
CA GLU A 273 -0.92 -15.62 -18.75
C GLU A 273 -0.91 -17.04 -18.20
N ARG A 274 -1.85 -17.32 -17.29
CA ARG A 274 -2.58 -18.59 -17.30
C ARG A 274 -4.08 -18.29 -17.37
N ALA A 275 -4.51 -18.19 -18.63
CA ALA A 275 -5.83 -18.46 -19.18
C ALA A 275 -7.00 -18.63 -18.19
N GLY A 276 -7.90 -17.65 -18.19
CA GLY A 276 -9.33 -17.87 -18.00
C GLY A 276 -10.10 -17.24 -19.17
N PRO A 277 -10.95 -17.98 -19.90
CA PRO A 277 -11.76 -17.36 -20.94
C PRO A 277 -12.97 -16.67 -20.31
N GLN A 278 -13.14 -15.38 -20.61
CA GLN A 278 -14.39 -14.66 -20.45
C GLN A 278 -15.32 -14.87 -21.67
N ALA A 279 -16.60 -14.76 -21.36
CA ALA A 279 -17.69 -14.24 -22.19
C ALA A 279 -18.33 -15.17 -23.23
N ALA A 280 -19.53 -15.64 -22.88
CA ALA A 280 -20.69 -15.45 -23.75
C ALA A 280 -21.97 -15.35 -22.89
N LEU A 281 -22.88 -14.45 -23.33
CA LEU A 281 -24.30 -14.33 -22.98
C LEU A 281 -24.65 -13.35 -21.84
N GLN A 282 -24.68 -12.06 -22.21
CA GLN A 282 -25.81 -11.22 -21.83
C GLN A 282 -27.08 -11.76 -22.51
N GLY A 283 -28.08 -12.07 -21.71
CA GLY A 283 -29.38 -12.54 -22.16
C GLY A 283 -30.28 -12.82 -20.97
N ASP A 284 -31.04 -11.81 -20.56
CA ASP A 284 -32.30 -11.94 -19.85
C ASP A 284 -32.29 -12.39 -18.36
N LEU A 285 -31.93 -11.46 -17.48
CA LEU A 285 -31.99 -11.62 -16.02
C LEU A 285 -33.27 -11.06 -15.37
N ARG A 286 -34.26 -10.59 -16.13
CA ARG A 286 -35.50 -10.04 -15.57
C ARG A 286 -36.69 -11.00 -15.54
N GLU A 287 -36.69 -12.10 -16.31
CA GLU A 287 -37.74 -13.13 -16.23
C GLU A 287 -37.38 -14.35 -15.37
N THR A 288 -36.08 -14.61 -15.13
CA THR A 288 -35.62 -15.80 -14.37
C THR A 288 -35.71 -15.65 -12.85
N LEU A 289 -35.64 -14.43 -12.32
CA LEU A 289 -35.74 -14.17 -10.88
C LEU A 289 -37.20 -14.20 -10.35
N GLY A 290 -38.19 -14.00 -11.22
CA GLY A 290 -39.62 -14.06 -10.84
C GLY A 290 -40.12 -15.47 -10.53
N TRP A 291 -39.58 -16.50 -11.19
CA TRP A 291 -39.99 -17.90 -11.01
C TRP A 291 -39.30 -18.59 -9.82
N LEU A 292 -38.10 -18.13 -9.43
CA LEU A 292 -37.34 -18.70 -8.31
C LEU A 292 -37.95 -18.34 -6.94
N LEU A 293 -38.52 -17.15 -6.78
CA LEU A 293 -39.16 -16.73 -5.51
C LEU A 293 -40.53 -17.42 -5.27
N VAL A 294 -41.29 -17.74 -6.32
CA VAL A 294 -42.57 -18.48 -6.18
C VAL A 294 -42.33 -19.97 -5.89
N SER A 295 -41.19 -20.53 -6.31
CA SER A 295 -40.84 -21.94 -6.11
C SER A 295 -40.29 -22.23 -4.70
N LEU A 296 -39.58 -21.28 -4.09
CA LEU A 296 -39.01 -21.43 -2.74
C LEU A 296 -40.05 -21.28 -1.63
N GLY A 297 -41.16 -20.54 -1.86
CA GLY A 297 -42.28 -20.46 -0.92
C GLY A 297 -43.10 -21.76 -0.78
N ALA A 298 -43.18 -22.57 -1.84
CA ALA A 298 -43.94 -23.82 -1.83
C ALA A 298 -43.22 -24.99 -1.13
N ILE A 299 -41.88 -24.97 -1.08
CA ILE A 299 -41.06 -26.04 -0.49
C ILE A 299 -41.02 -25.93 1.05
N ALA A 300 -41.13 -24.72 1.61
CA ALA A 300 -41.17 -24.52 3.06
C ALA A 300 -42.49 -25.01 3.70
N ILE A 301 -43.61 -24.98 2.95
CA ILE A 301 -44.93 -25.39 3.46
C ILE A 301 -45.10 -26.92 3.48
N LEU A 302 -44.52 -27.64 2.50
CA LEU A 302 -44.58 -29.12 2.44
C LEU A 302 -43.64 -29.83 3.43
N GLY A 303 -42.55 -29.18 3.86
CA GLY A 303 -41.60 -29.74 4.83
C GLY A 303 -42.14 -29.84 6.26
N VAL A 304 -43.08 -28.96 6.64
CA VAL A 304 -43.67 -28.94 7.99
C VAL A 304 -44.80 -29.97 8.12
N SER A 305 -45.52 -30.29 7.05
CA SER A 305 -46.64 -31.25 7.07
C SER A 305 -46.21 -32.72 7.16
N LEU A 306 -45.05 -33.07 6.60
CA LEU A 306 -44.55 -34.46 6.60
C LEU A 306 -43.95 -34.92 7.95
N ARG A 307 -43.59 -33.98 8.83
CA ARG A 307 -43.04 -34.30 10.17
C ARG A 307 -44.12 -34.68 11.19
N TRP A 308 -45.38 -34.25 10.97
CA TRP A 308 -46.52 -34.63 11.83
C TRP A 308 -47.16 -35.98 11.45
N ALA A 309 -47.05 -36.40 10.19
CA ALA A 309 -47.63 -37.67 9.72
C ALA A 309 -46.83 -38.93 10.14
N TRP A 310 -45.56 -38.79 10.53
CA TRP A 310 -44.70 -39.93 10.88
C TRP A 310 -44.78 -40.33 12.37
N LEU A 311 -45.22 -39.42 13.25
CA LEU A 311 -45.35 -39.68 14.68
C LEU A 311 -46.68 -40.34 15.10
N SER A 312 -47.64 -40.53 14.19
CA SER A 312 -48.97 -41.09 14.51
C SER A 312 -49.23 -42.54 14.07
N GLN A 313 -48.28 -43.23 13.40
CA GLN A 313 -48.52 -44.57 12.81
C GLN A 313 -47.69 -45.73 13.40
N SER A 314 -47.02 -45.55 14.53
CA SER A 314 -46.19 -46.61 15.15
C SER A 314 -46.72 -47.03 16.54
N CYS A 315 -47.88 -47.68 16.59
CA CYS A 315 -48.40 -48.36 17.79
C CYS A 315 -48.85 -49.79 17.40
N PRO A 316 -48.23 -50.87 17.92
CA PRO A 316 -48.61 -52.24 17.57
C PRO A 316 -49.69 -52.82 18.50
N PRO A 317 -50.64 -53.64 18.02
CA PRO A 317 -51.52 -54.45 18.86
C PRO A 317 -51.09 -55.93 18.91
N ARG A 318 -51.29 -56.61 20.04
CA ARG A 318 -51.54 -58.07 20.26
C ARG A 318 -51.34 -58.35 21.77
N CYS A 319 -52.04 -59.22 22.49
CA CYS A 319 -53.11 -60.20 22.25
C CYS A 319 -53.68 -60.60 23.63
N MET A 320 -54.99 -60.92 23.72
CA MET A 320 -55.62 -61.56 24.89
C MET A 320 -55.60 -63.10 24.72
N GLY A 321 -55.30 -63.83 25.81
CA GLY A 321 -55.99 -65.06 26.23
C GLY A 321 -55.48 -66.44 25.73
N GLN A 322 -54.76 -67.15 26.60
CA GLN A 322 -55.21 -68.39 27.28
C GLN A 322 -54.42 -68.58 28.58
#